data_AF-A0A4T0FUZ0-F1
#
_entry.id   AF-A0A4T0FUZ0-F1
#
_cell.length_a   1.000
_cell.length_b   1.000
_cell.length_c   1.000
_cell.angle_alpha   90.00
_cell.angle_beta   90.00
_cell.angle_gamma   90.00
#
_symmetry.space_group_name_H-M   'P 1'
#
loop_
_entity.id
_entity.type
_entity.pdbx_description
1 polymer ?
#
loop_
_entity_poly.entity_id
_entity_poly.type
_entity_poly.pdbx_seq_one_letter_code
_entity_poly.pdbx_strand_id
1 'polypeptide(L)'
;MQLAIPEQEHQPGLSPVSPISPSTARSNSSTLSFAGTEQRNLDREEAMQRLGEVNKNDKKNVPFDLLLIGIQTILPSLFTGGINFVIAWGMYKDQPQISWWYFPCPLSGDLAVTIFIQGTLTYFFTTITLTLDYYAQRRVPWHAFNIPRGWVDKFPLPAITLLPHLPIPPGTRRSDKLSSITLIKRFITSPLAILSTILSGLLNSVFVFLIIFPISIAIMAPLIGGRDNLINTWWPEGLKGVFGFVLNMFQAPIVSVYTVSMLSNKQVDKRRSFISSYASSTPIVSSDKDNSKEKR
;
A
#
# COMPACT_ATOMS: atom_id res chain seq x y z
N MET A 1 -36.47 37.41 18.35
CA MET A 1 -35.70 38.01 17.25
C MET A 1 -36.04 37.20 16.00
N GLN A 2 -37.07 37.64 15.28
CA GLN A 2 -37.59 37.03 14.05
C GLN A 2 -36.64 37.37 12.89
N LEU A 3 -36.19 36.35 12.16
CA LEU A 3 -35.41 36.52 10.93
C LEU A 3 -36.25 36.06 9.75
N ALA A 4 -36.42 37.01 8.83
CA ALA A 4 -37.35 37.00 7.71
C ALA A 4 -36.89 36.13 6.54
N ILE A 5 -37.88 35.63 5.81
CA ILE A 5 -37.79 34.93 4.53
C ILE A 5 -37.78 36.00 3.41
N PRO A 6 -36.90 35.93 2.41
CA PRO A 6 -37.13 36.51 1.08
C PRO A 6 -37.54 35.39 0.10
N GLU A 7 -38.77 35.39 -0.41
CA GLU A 7 -39.28 36.13 -1.57
C GLU A 7 -38.87 35.46 -2.90
N GLN A 8 -39.90 34.92 -3.57
CA GLN A 8 -39.84 34.18 -4.83
C GLN A 8 -39.70 35.12 -6.02
N GLU A 9 -38.75 34.81 -6.91
CA GLU A 9 -38.63 35.48 -8.20
C GLU A 9 -39.37 34.70 -9.30
N HIS A 10 -40.24 35.43 -9.99
CA HIS A 10 -41.19 34.98 -11.00
C HIS A 10 -40.50 34.99 -12.38
N GLN A 11 -40.39 33.83 -13.07
CA GLN A 11 -39.90 33.77 -14.45
C GLN A 11 -41.07 33.70 -15.47
N PRO A 12 -41.03 34.50 -16.56
CA PRO A 12 -42.09 34.55 -17.55
C PRO A 12 -41.94 33.52 -18.69
N GLY A 13 -43.09 32.93 -19.04
CA GLY A 13 -43.56 32.50 -20.36
C GLY A 13 -42.56 32.03 -21.43
N LEU A 14 -42.53 30.71 -21.67
CA LEU A 14 -42.03 30.11 -22.91
C LEU A 14 -43.20 29.76 -23.83
N SER A 15 -43.15 30.28 -25.06
CA SER A 15 -44.10 30.04 -26.15
C SER A 15 -43.95 28.63 -26.76
N PRO A 16 -45.01 28.05 -27.36
CA PRO A 16 -44.96 26.72 -27.95
C PRO A 16 -44.19 26.69 -29.28
N VAL A 17 -43.17 25.85 -29.33
CA VAL A 17 -42.39 25.53 -30.54
C VAL A 17 -43.18 24.56 -31.43
N SER A 18 -43.31 24.92 -32.71
CA SER A 18 -43.96 24.13 -33.75
C SER A 18 -43.16 22.86 -34.12
N PRO A 19 -43.82 21.77 -34.55
CA PRO A 19 -43.14 20.54 -34.93
C PRO A 19 -42.46 20.66 -36.30
N ILE A 20 -41.13 20.47 -36.32
CA ILE A 20 -40.31 20.37 -37.53
C ILE A 20 -40.47 18.96 -38.12
N SER A 21 -40.81 18.90 -39.41
CA SER A 21 -40.93 17.68 -40.20
C SER A 21 -39.58 16.95 -40.36
N PRO A 22 -39.56 15.61 -40.39
CA PRO A 22 -38.33 14.85 -40.56
C PRO A 22 -37.87 14.89 -42.02
N SER A 23 -36.86 15.71 -42.27
CA SER A 23 -36.03 15.66 -43.48
C SER A 23 -35.11 14.43 -43.42
N THR A 24 -35.21 13.62 -44.46
CA THR A 24 -34.39 12.44 -44.77
C THR A 24 -32.93 12.82 -45.02
N ALA A 25 -32.13 12.96 -43.95
CA ALA A 25 -30.68 13.03 -44.04
C ALA A 25 -30.08 11.62 -43.98
N ARG A 26 -29.80 11.05 -45.16
CA ARG A 26 -29.03 9.82 -45.34
C ARG A 26 -27.57 10.11 -44.96
N SER A 27 -27.22 9.81 -43.72
CA SER A 27 -25.85 9.92 -43.20
C SER A 27 -25.03 8.71 -43.66
N ASN A 28 -24.02 8.97 -44.50
CA ASN A 28 -22.97 8.02 -44.84
C ASN A 28 -22.01 7.93 -43.64
N SER A 29 -22.29 7.04 -42.68
CA SER A 29 -21.57 6.93 -41.40
C SER A 29 -20.46 5.86 -41.36
N SER A 30 -19.96 5.37 -42.50
CA SER A 30 -19.05 4.23 -42.53
C SER A 30 -17.55 4.55 -42.46
N THR A 31 -17.13 5.81 -42.56
CA THR A 31 -15.70 6.19 -42.56
C THR A 31 -15.19 6.84 -41.27
N LEU A 32 -16.07 7.15 -40.30
CA LEU A 32 -15.70 7.85 -39.07
C LEU A 32 -15.28 6.92 -37.90
N SER A 33 -15.32 5.59 -38.10
CA SER A 33 -14.97 4.59 -37.08
C SER A 33 -13.47 4.25 -37.06
N PHE A 34 -12.79 4.33 -38.22
CA PHE A 34 -11.42 3.82 -38.36
C PHE A 34 -10.33 4.78 -37.82
N ALA A 35 -10.52 6.09 -38.02
CA ALA A 35 -9.59 7.11 -37.52
C ALA A 35 -9.54 7.18 -35.98
N GLY A 36 -10.66 6.86 -35.32
CA GLY A 36 -10.74 6.81 -33.85
C GLY A 36 -10.00 5.63 -33.23
N THR A 37 -9.87 4.51 -33.96
CA THR A 37 -9.11 3.33 -33.52
C THR A 37 -7.60 3.51 -33.68
N GLU A 38 -7.16 4.18 -34.73
CA GLU A 38 -5.72 4.41 -34.98
C GLU A 38 -5.14 5.42 -34.00
N GLN A 39 -5.83 6.56 -33.80
CA GLN A 39 -5.43 7.57 -32.81
C GLN A 39 -5.39 6.99 -31.39
N ARG A 40 -6.35 6.11 -31.05
CA ARG A 40 -6.36 5.40 -29.76
C ARG A 40 -5.22 4.42 -29.58
N ASN A 41 -4.81 3.74 -30.65
CA ASN A 41 -3.68 2.81 -30.58
C ASN A 41 -2.36 3.56 -30.42
N LEU A 42 -2.23 4.73 -31.06
CA LEU A 42 -1.11 5.66 -30.86
C LEU A 42 -1.06 6.21 -29.43
N ASP A 43 -2.17 6.71 -28.90
CA ASP A 43 -2.24 7.19 -27.51
C ASP A 43 -1.91 6.07 -26.51
N ARG A 44 -2.32 4.83 -26.83
CA ARG A 44 -2.03 3.61 -26.05
C ARG A 44 -0.55 3.26 -26.10
N GLU A 45 0.08 3.28 -27.27
CA GLU A 45 1.51 3.01 -27.42
C GLU A 45 2.36 4.09 -26.79
N GLU A 46 1.99 5.36 -26.93
CA GLU A 46 2.67 6.50 -26.30
C GLU A 46 2.53 6.44 -24.77
N ALA A 47 1.35 6.07 -24.25
CA ALA A 47 1.18 5.83 -22.81
C ALA A 47 2.01 4.64 -22.32
N MET A 48 2.10 3.56 -23.09
CA MET A 48 2.94 2.39 -22.74
C MET A 48 4.44 2.70 -22.82
N GLN A 49 4.88 3.50 -23.80
CA GLN A 49 6.25 3.97 -23.92
C GLN A 49 6.61 4.94 -22.79
N ARG A 50 5.75 5.93 -22.49
CA ARG A 50 5.97 6.85 -21.35
C ARG A 50 6.09 6.11 -20.03
N LEU A 51 5.36 5.00 -19.86
CA LEU A 51 5.44 4.16 -18.66
C LEU A 51 6.67 3.23 -18.64
N GLY A 52 7.16 2.80 -19.80
CA GLY A 52 8.41 2.04 -19.94
C GLY A 52 9.67 2.91 -19.81
N GLU A 53 9.59 4.17 -20.24
CA GLU A 53 10.69 5.15 -20.15
C GLU A 53 10.93 5.69 -18.74
N VAL A 54 9.92 5.64 -17.85
CA VAL A 54 10.12 5.95 -16.41
C VAL A 54 11.27 5.11 -15.83
N ASN A 55 11.50 3.90 -16.35
CA ASN A 55 12.48 2.95 -15.82
C ASN A 55 13.94 3.25 -16.23
N LYS A 56 14.19 3.89 -17.40
CA LYS A 56 15.58 4.08 -17.90
C LYS A 56 16.27 5.33 -17.32
N ASN A 57 15.52 6.39 -17.04
CA ASN A 57 16.06 7.61 -16.43
C ASN A 57 16.12 7.56 -14.89
N ASP A 58 15.51 6.56 -14.25
CA ASP A 58 15.44 6.49 -12.78
C ASP A 58 16.76 6.11 -12.11
N LYS A 59 17.68 5.48 -12.86
CA LYS A 59 19.03 5.12 -12.35
C LYS A 59 19.85 6.33 -11.90
N LYS A 60 19.55 7.54 -12.39
CA LYS A 60 20.23 8.77 -11.97
C LYS A 60 19.84 9.24 -10.56
N ASN A 61 18.72 8.75 -10.03
CA ASN A 61 18.16 9.17 -8.75
C ASN A 61 18.39 8.16 -7.61
N VAL A 62 19.14 7.10 -7.85
CA VAL A 62 19.52 6.10 -6.83
C VAL A 62 20.02 6.73 -5.52
N PRO A 63 20.90 7.75 -5.49
CA PRO A 63 21.31 8.35 -4.21
C PRO A 63 20.16 9.01 -3.46
N PHE A 64 19.21 9.62 -4.17
CA PHE A 64 18.01 10.21 -3.56
C PHE A 64 17.06 9.13 -3.04
N ASP A 65 16.90 8.02 -3.76
CA ASP A 65 16.10 6.88 -3.28
C ASP A 65 16.71 6.21 -2.04
N LEU A 66 18.04 6.05 -2.01
CA LEU A 66 18.75 5.56 -0.82
C LEU A 66 18.61 6.51 0.37
N LEU A 67 18.66 7.82 0.14
CA LEU A 67 18.40 8.81 1.18
C LEU A 67 16.97 8.70 1.72
N LEU A 68 15.97 8.61 0.84
CA LEU A 68 14.57 8.45 1.24
C LEU A 68 14.35 7.16 2.02
N ILE A 69 14.96 6.05 1.60
CA ILE A 69 14.93 4.78 2.33
C ILE A 69 15.59 4.92 3.70
N GLY A 70 16.74 5.58 3.77
CA GLY A 70 17.44 5.85 5.01
C GLY A 70 16.57 6.63 5.99
N ILE A 71 15.96 7.73 5.53
CA ILE A 71 15.05 8.56 6.35
C ILE A 71 13.81 7.76 6.77
N GLN A 72 13.19 7.02 5.86
CA GLN A 72 12.01 6.19 6.13
C GLN A 72 12.30 5.01 7.06
N THR A 73 13.56 4.60 7.22
CA THR A 73 13.95 3.49 8.10
C THR A 73 14.47 4.00 9.43
N ILE A 74 15.44 4.93 9.41
CA ILE A 74 16.16 5.39 10.61
C ILE A 74 15.26 6.23 11.49
N LEU A 75 14.51 7.21 10.95
CA LEU A 75 13.68 8.08 11.78
C LEU A 75 12.58 7.29 12.50
N PRO A 76 11.76 6.46 11.83
CA PRO A 76 10.78 5.65 12.55
C PRO A 76 11.42 4.71 13.57
N SER A 77 12.61 4.16 13.28
CA SER A 77 13.32 3.29 14.22
C SER A 77 13.77 4.03 15.48
N LEU A 78 14.25 5.28 15.35
CA LEU A 78 14.57 6.13 16.50
C LEU A 78 13.34 6.41 17.35
N PHE A 79 12.21 6.75 16.72
CA PHE A 79 10.94 6.92 17.42
C PHE A 79 10.51 5.65 18.14
N THR A 80 10.57 4.51 17.48
CA THR A 80 10.20 3.21 18.06
C THR A 80 11.12 2.83 19.22
N GLY A 81 12.43 3.06 19.11
CA GLY A 81 13.37 2.86 20.21
C GLY A 81 13.08 3.77 21.40
N GLY A 82 12.80 5.05 21.15
CA GLY A 82 12.41 6.00 22.20
C GLY A 82 11.12 5.60 22.93
N ILE A 83 10.09 5.18 22.19
CA ILE A 83 8.83 4.71 22.78
C ILE A 83 9.07 3.48 23.66
N ASN A 84 9.84 2.50 23.17
CA ASN A 84 10.17 1.31 23.93
C ASN A 84 10.97 1.62 25.20
N PHE A 85 11.89 2.57 25.14
CA PHE A 85 12.63 3.07 26.31
C PHE A 85 11.67 3.66 27.35
N VAL A 86 10.74 4.52 26.94
CA VAL A 86 9.76 5.16 27.85
C VAL A 86 8.82 4.13 28.47
N ILE A 87 8.36 3.15 27.69
CA ILE A 87 7.54 2.04 28.20
C ILE A 87 8.34 1.23 29.23
N ALA A 88 9.59 0.89 28.94
CA ALA A 88 10.47 0.19 29.86
C ALA A 88 10.63 0.95 31.17
N TRP A 89 10.93 2.25 31.09
CA TRP A 89 11.08 3.10 32.25
C TRP A 89 9.82 3.10 33.12
N GLY A 90 8.64 3.25 32.50
CA GLY A 90 7.37 3.21 33.20
C GLY A 90 7.06 1.86 33.85
N MET A 91 7.46 0.75 33.20
CA MET A 91 7.24 -0.60 33.70
C MET A 91 8.19 -0.99 34.83
N TYR A 92 9.45 -0.53 34.77
CA TYR A 92 10.53 -1.02 35.62
C TYR A 92 10.89 -0.12 36.80
N LYS A 93 10.58 1.18 36.75
CA LYS A 93 10.98 2.15 37.80
C LYS A 93 10.53 1.78 39.22
N ASP A 94 9.39 1.11 39.37
CA ASP A 94 8.79 0.80 40.67
C ASP A 94 8.82 -0.71 40.99
N GLN A 95 9.55 -1.53 40.21
CA GLN A 95 9.55 -2.98 40.39
C GLN A 95 10.54 -3.44 41.46
N PRO A 96 10.12 -4.30 42.40
CA PRO A 96 10.97 -4.78 43.48
C PRO A 96 11.96 -5.87 43.06
N GLN A 97 11.82 -6.41 41.84
CA GLN A 97 12.77 -7.34 41.24
C GLN A 97 12.63 -7.34 39.72
N ILE A 98 13.77 -7.21 39.03
CA ILE A 98 13.86 -7.31 37.59
C ILE A 98 14.90 -8.36 37.28
N SER A 99 14.50 -9.43 36.61
CA SER A 99 15.38 -10.52 36.25
C SER A 99 15.32 -10.79 34.76
N TRP A 100 16.37 -11.44 34.24
CA TRP A 100 16.45 -11.75 32.82
C TRP A 100 15.48 -12.89 32.41
N TRP A 101 15.37 -13.94 33.22
CA TRP A 101 14.59 -15.15 32.93
C TRP A 101 13.48 -15.48 33.95
N TYR A 102 13.65 -15.07 35.20
CA TYR A 102 12.80 -15.49 36.29
C TYR A 102 11.55 -14.60 36.44
N PHE A 103 10.46 -15.22 36.84
CA PHE A 103 9.26 -14.53 37.29
C PHE A 103 9.54 -13.72 38.57
N PRO A 104 8.78 -12.64 38.85
CA PRO A 104 7.54 -12.22 38.18
C PRO A 104 7.71 -11.34 36.93
N CYS A 105 8.86 -10.70 36.75
CA CYS A 105 9.10 -9.74 35.67
C CYS A 105 10.30 -10.13 34.80
N PRO A 106 10.15 -11.13 33.89
CA PRO A 106 11.22 -11.54 33.00
C PRO A 106 11.42 -10.53 31.86
N LEU A 107 12.60 -9.89 31.81
CA LEU A 107 12.97 -8.96 30.73
C LEU A 107 12.94 -9.65 29.35
N SER A 108 13.39 -10.91 29.26
CA SER A 108 13.34 -11.69 28.02
C SER A 108 11.92 -11.89 27.47
N GLY A 109 10.93 -12.13 28.35
CA GLY A 109 9.53 -12.28 27.97
C GLY A 109 8.94 -11.00 27.40
N ASP A 110 9.30 -9.85 28.00
CA ASP A 110 8.89 -8.54 27.52
C ASP A 110 9.48 -8.22 26.13
N LEU A 111 10.74 -8.58 25.87
CA LEU A 111 11.34 -8.47 24.52
C LEU A 111 10.62 -9.36 23.50
N ALA A 112 10.23 -10.57 23.88
CA ALA A 112 9.45 -11.47 23.02
C ALA A 112 8.12 -10.83 22.63
N VAL A 113 7.36 -10.33 23.62
CA VAL A 113 6.07 -9.65 23.40
C VAL A 113 6.24 -8.39 22.54
N THR A 114 7.33 -7.65 22.76
CA THR A 114 7.68 -6.46 21.96
C THR A 114 7.77 -6.80 20.47
N ILE A 115 8.38 -7.92 20.09
CA ILE A 115 8.46 -8.35 18.68
C ILE A 115 7.07 -8.46 18.05
N PHE A 116 6.11 -9.06 18.76
CA PHE A 116 4.76 -9.26 18.23
C PHE A 116 3.96 -7.95 18.15
N ILE A 117 3.94 -7.17 19.23
CA ILE A 117 3.15 -5.93 19.28
C ILE A 117 3.74 -4.89 18.32
N GLN A 118 5.04 -4.59 18.49
CA GLN A 118 5.73 -3.63 17.63
C GLN A 118 5.70 -4.10 16.19
N GLY A 119 5.98 -5.39 15.95
CA GLY A 119 6.03 -5.89 14.59
C GLY A 119 4.68 -5.81 13.88
N THR A 120 3.58 -6.06 14.59
CA THR A 120 2.23 -5.90 14.03
C THR A 120 1.93 -4.43 13.74
N LEU A 121 2.30 -3.51 14.64
CA LEU A 121 2.10 -2.08 14.43
C LEU A 121 2.94 -1.54 13.27
N THR A 122 4.22 -1.90 13.19
CA THR A 122 5.10 -1.55 12.05
C THR A 122 4.49 -2.07 10.76
N TYR A 123 4.03 -3.32 10.73
CA TYR A 123 3.35 -3.89 9.57
C TYR A 123 2.15 -3.04 9.13
N PHE A 124 1.29 -2.70 10.09
CA PHE A 124 0.08 -1.92 9.88
C PHE A 124 0.39 -0.52 9.33
N PHE A 125 1.23 0.26 10.02
CA PHE A 125 1.54 1.64 9.63
C PHE A 125 2.31 1.72 8.32
N THR A 126 3.32 0.88 8.11
CA THR A 126 4.09 0.86 6.87
C THR A 126 3.21 0.49 5.68
N THR A 127 2.32 -0.48 5.84
CA THR A 127 1.38 -0.88 4.78
C THR A 127 0.46 0.29 4.40
N ILE A 128 -0.13 0.99 5.38
CA ILE A 128 -1.03 2.12 5.12
C ILE A 128 -0.27 3.26 4.44
N THR A 129 0.86 3.69 5.01
CA THR A 129 1.63 4.84 4.50
C THR A 129 2.10 4.60 3.07
N LEU A 130 2.67 3.43 2.78
CA LEU A 130 3.13 3.11 1.42
C LEU A 130 1.98 2.96 0.44
N THR A 131 0.85 2.39 0.88
CA THR A 131 -0.35 2.32 0.05
C THR A 131 -0.84 3.72 -0.31
N LEU A 132 -0.88 4.64 0.66
CA LEU A 132 -1.27 6.03 0.43
C LEU A 132 -0.30 6.76 -0.50
N ASP A 133 1.01 6.63 -0.26
CA ASP A 133 2.03 7.27 -1.11
C ASP A 133 1.99 6.72 -2.54
N TYR A 134 1.80 5.41 -2.69
CA TYR A 134 1.64 4.76 -3.99
C TYR A 134 0.41 5.29 -4.75
N TYR A 135 -0.74 5.43 -4.08
CA TYR A 135 -1.95 5.98 -4.70
C TYR A 135 -1.87 7.48 -4.96
N ALA A 136 -1.16 8.23 -4.11
CA ALA A 136 -0.86 9.64 -4.35
C ALA A 136 0.11 9.86 -5.52
N GLN A 137 0.58 8.79 -6.18
CA GLN A 137 1.59 8.82 -7.23
C GLN A 137 2.88 9.53 -6.77
N ARG A 138 3.17 9.43 -5.47
CA ARG A 138 4.43 9.90 -4.90
C ARG A 138 5.54 8.90 -5.23
N ARG A 139 6.77 9.39 -5.18
CA ARG A 139 7.94 8.55 -5.37
C ARG A 139 8.04 7.55 -4.22
N VAL A 140 7.98 6.27 -4.52
CA VAL A 140 8.18 5.20 -3.54
C VAL A 140 9.55 4.56 -3.81
N PRO A 141 10.57 4.85 -2.99
CA PRO A 141 11.97 4.54 -3.31
C PRO A 141 12.26 3.03 -3.36
N TRP A 142 11.40 2.23 -2.72
CA TRP A 142 11.50 0.77 -2.68
C TRP A 142 11.27 0.09 -4.04
N HIS A 143 10.77 0.79 -5.05
CA HIS A 143 10.64 0.25 -6.42
C HIS A 143 11.97 -0.14 -7.06
N ALA A 144 13.08 0.47 -6.62
CA ALA A 144 14.41 0.10 -7.09
C ALA A 144 14.78 -1.35 -6.74
N PHE A 145 14.17 -1.93 -5.70
CA PHE A 145 14.36 -3.31 -5.29
C PHE A 145 13.40 -4.20 -6.08
N ASN A 146 13.83 -4.55 -7.30
CA ASN A 146 13.06 -5.38 -8.22
C ASN A 146 13.02 -6.84 -7.72
N ILE A 147 12.12 -7.14 -6.78
CA ILE A 147 11.96 -8.52 -6.29
C ILE A 147 11.36 -9.39 -7.39
N PRO A 148 11.97 -10.54 -7.72
CA PRO A 148 11.39 -11.49 -8.65
C PRO A 148 9.99 -11.93 -8.19
N ARG A 149 8.99 -11.85 -9.07
CA ARG A 149 7.59 -12.22 -8.77
C ARG A 149 7.47 -13.61 -8.12
N GLY A 150 8.25 -14.57 -8.61
CA GLY A 150 8.27 -15.94 -8.09
C GLY A 150 8.82 -16.09 -6.66
N TRP A 151 9.49 -15.08 -6.09
CA TRP A 151 9.85 -15.07 -4.67
C TRP A 151 8.66 -14.71 -3.81
N VAL A 152 7.91 -13.67 -4.18
CA VAL A 152 6.71 -13.23 -3.43
C VAL A 152 5.64 -14.32 -3.44
N ASP A 153 5.44 -14.98 -4.59
CA ASP A 153 4.43 -16.03 -4.74
C ASP A 153 4.80 -17.34 -4.01
N LYS A 154 6.09 -17.58 -3.73
CA LYS A 154 6.58 -18.77 -3.01
C LYS A 154 6.64 -18.58 -1.50
N PHE A 155 6.67 -17.34 -1.02
CA PHE A 155 6.61 -17.11 0.42
C PHE A 155 5.19 -17.43 0.91
N PRO A 156 5.04 -18.32 1.91
CA PRO A 156 3.74 -18.67 2.50
C PRO A 156 3.19 -17.53 3.38
N LEU A 157 3.57 -16.29 3.10
CA LEU A 157 2.88 -15.12 3.62
C LEU A 157 1.53 -15.08 2.89
N PRO A 158 0.38 -14.97 3.59
CA PRO A 158 -0.93 -15.18 3.01
C PRO A 158 -1.21 -14.23 1.85
N ALA A 159 -0.85 -14.63 0.63
CA ALA A 159 -1.00 -13.83 -0.59
C ALA A 159 -2.47 -13.44 -0.88
N ILE A 160 -3.41 -14.02 -0.14
CA ILE A 160 -4.82 -14.10 -0.48
C ILE A 160 -5.67 -13.00 0.19
N THR A 161 -5.17 -12.24 1.18
CA THR A 161 -6.03 -11.26 1.89
C THR A 161 -5.33 -9.96 2.31
N LEU A 162 -4.15 -9.70 1.77
CA LEU A 162 -3.11 -8.92 2.46
C LEU A 162 -2.92 -7.46 2.01
N LEU A 163 -3.83 -6.97 1.18
CA LEU A 163 -4.19 -5.56 1.28
C LEU A 163 -5.54 -5.55 1.97
N PRO A 164 -5.88 -4.51 2.74
CA PRO A 164 -7.28 -4.15 2.73
C PRO A 164 -7.77 -4.17 1.31
N HIS A 165 -8.87 -4.87 1.05
CA HIS A 165 -9.70 -4.55 -0.07
C HIS A 165 -10.17 -3.12 0.16
N LEU A 166 -9.29 -2.13 -0.07
CA LEU A 166 -9.66 -0.79 -0.42
C LEU A 166 -10.33 -1.01 -1.76
N PRO A 167 -11.67 -1.06 -1.80
CA PRO A 167 -12.38 -1.40 -3.01
C PRO A 167 -12.13 -0.21 -3.91
N ILE A 168 -11.19 -0.38 -4.85
CA ILE A 168 -10.88 0.66 -5.81
C ILE A 168 -12.16 0.82 -6.61
N PRO A 169 -12.82 1.99 -6.57
CA PRO A 169 -14.02 2.18 -7.37
C PRO A 169 -13.64 1.95 -8.83
N PRO A 170 -14.29 1.02 -9.55
CA PRO A 170 -14.10 0.91 -10.98
C PRO A 170 -14.43 2.27 -11.61
N GLY A 171 -13.51 2.82 -12.41
CA GLY A 171 -13.71 4.13 -13.06
C GLY A 171 -13.15 5.35 -12.32
N THR A 172 -12.35 5.19 -11.26
CA THR A 172 -11.61 6.33 -10.67
C THR A 172 -10.63 6.91 -11.70
N ARG A 173 -11.06 8.00 -12.34
CA ARG A 173 -10.31 8.75 -13.36
C ARG A 173 -9.12 9.43 -12.69
N ARG A 174 -8.02 9.59 -13.42
CA ARG A 174 -6.75 10.21 -12.98
C ARG A 174 -6.91 11.62 -12.35
N SER A 175 -8.06 12.27 -12.52
CA SER A 175 -8.39 13.60 -11.98
C SER A 175 -9.04 13.59 -10.60
N ASP A 176 -9.65 12.49 -10.18
CA ASP A 176 -10.29 12.43 -8.87
C ASP A 176 -9.21 12.09 -7.85
N LYS A 177 -8.63 13.14 -7.25
CA LYS A 177 -7.85 13.01 -6.03
C LYS A 177 -8.71 12.27 -5.01
N LEU A 178 -8.53 10.95 -4.92
CA LEU A 178 -9.09 10.18 -3.83
C LEU A 178 -8.51 10.79 -2.55
N SER A 179 -9.34 11.52 -1.82
CA SER A 179 -8.91 12.09 -0.55
C SER A 179 -8.38 10.95 0.31
N SER A 180 -7.11 11.04 0.71
CA SER A 180 -6.45 10.04 1.58
C SER A 180 -7.32 9.72 2.80
N ILE A 181 -8.10 10.70 3.26
CA ILE A 181 -9.07 10.59 4.34
C ILE A 181 -10.17 9.57 4.03
N THR A 182 -10.72 9.55 2.82
CA THR A 182 -11.79 8.61 2.44
C THR A 182 -11.28 7.18 2.40
N LEU A 183 -10.05 6.99 1.92
CA LEU A 183 -9.39 5.69 1.84
C LEU A 183 -9.05 5.15 3.24
N ILE A 184 -8.52 6.01 4.12
CA ILE A 184 -8.29 5.69 5.53
C ILE A 184 -9.62 5.39 6.24
N LYS A 185 -10.67 6.20 6.04
CA LYS A 185 -11.99 5.96 6.64
C LYS A 185 -12.56 4.60 6.23
N ARG A 186 -12.46 4.24 4.94
CA ARG A 186 -12.95 2.95 4.42
C ARG A 186 -12.14 1.76 4.92
N PHE A 187 -10.86 1.96 5.17
CA PHE A 187 -10.01 0.98 5.83
C PHE A 187 -10.41 0.76 7.29
N ILE A 188 -10.55 1.85 8.05
CA ILE A 188 -10.89 1.82 9.48
C ILE A 188 -12.32 1.26 9.69
N THR A 189 -13.23 1.50 8.75
CA THR A 189 -14.62 1.00 8.85
C THR A 189 -14.78 -0.47 8.45
N SER A 190 -13.75 -1.14 7.94
CA SER A 190 -13.83 -2.57 7.60
C SER A 190 -13.15 -3.43 8.68
N PRO A 191 -13.92 -4.03 9.61
CA PRO A 191 -13.34 -4.83 10.71
C PRO A 191 -12.60 -6.07 10.19
N LEU A 192 -13.06 -6.68 9.11
CA LEU A 192 -12.37 -7.81 8.47
C LEU A 192 -11.01 -7.39 7.90
N ALA A 193 -10.91 -6.18 7.32
CA ALA A 193 -9.64 -5.68 6.78
C ALA A 193 -8.63 -5.40 7.90
N ILE A 194 -9.09 -4.82 9.02
CA ILE A 194 -8.25 -4.61 10.21
C ILE A 194 -7.79 -5.94 10.76
N LEU A 195 -8.70 -6.89 10.98
CA LEU A 195 -8.38 -8.22 11.52
C LEU A 195 -7.37 -8.96 10.63
N SER A 196 -7.58 -8.93 9.32
CA SER A 196 -6.64 -9.55 8.37
C SER A 196 -5.27 -8.87 8.38
N THR A 197 -5.22 -7.55 8.51
CA THR A 197 -3.96 -6.80 8.61
C THR A 197 -3.22 -7.14 9.90
N ILE A 198 -3.93 -7.23 11.03
CA ILE A 198 -3.38 -7.63 12.33
C ILE A 198 -2.84 -9.05 12.26
N LEU A 199 -3.62 -10.00 11.75
CA LEU A 199 -3.21 -11.40 11.63
C LEU A 199 -1.97 -11.55 10.75
N SER A 200 -1.88 -10.76 9.68
CA SER A 200 -0.72 -10.77 8.80
C SER A 200 0.50 -10.13 9.43
N GLY A 201 0.32 -9.04 10.18
CA GLY A 201 1.37 -8.42 10.98
C GLY A 201 1.89 -9.36 12.07
N LEU A 202 1.00 -10.10 12.73
CA LEU A 202 1.36 -11.14 13.70
C LEU A 202 2.16 -12.27 13.04
N LEU A 203 1.69 -12.79 11.91
CA LEU A 203 2.39 -13.84 11.17
C LEU A 203 3.79 -13.37 10.73
N ASN A 204 3.90 -12.15 10.18
CA ASN A 204 5.19 -11.56 9.85
C ASN A 204 6.09 -11.45 11.08
N SER A 205 5.52 -11.08 12.23
CA SER A 205 6.25 -10.98 13.50
C SER A 205 6.71 -12.34 14.02
N VAL A 206 5.99 -13.45 13.76
CA VAL A 206 6.46 -14.81 14.05
C VAL A 206 7.76 -15.11 13.30
N PHE A 207 7.86 -14.78 12.02
CA PHE A 207 9.08 -14.98 11.25
C PHE A 207 10.24 -14.13 11.77
N VAL A 208 9.99 -12.85 12.07
CA VAL A 208 10.99 -11.96 12.67
C VAL A 208 11.41 -12.48 14.05
N PHE A 209 10.47 -12.99 14.86
CA PHE A 209 10.73 -13.57 16.17
C PHE A 209 11.68 -14.76 16.06
N LEU A 210 11.43 -15.71 15.15
CA LEU A 210 12.26 -16.90 14.97
C LEU A 210 13.72 -16.58 14.62
N ILE A 211 14.00 -15.40 14.07
CA ILE A 211 15.36 -14.98 13.71
C ILE A 211 15.95 -14.04 14.77
N ILE A 212 15.27 -12.94 15.07
CA ILE A 212 15.79 -11.85 15.91
C ILE A 212 15.82 -12.26 17.39
N PHE A 213 14.82 -13.00 17.87
CA PHE A 213 14.76 -13.39 19.27
C PHE A 213 15.92 -14.30 19.70
N PRO A 214 16.25 -15.42 19.03
CA PRO A 214 17.37 -16.28 19.45
C PRO A 214 18.71 -15.56 19.33
N ILE A 215 18.91 -14.71 18.31
CA ILE A 215 20.13 -13.89 18.19
C ILE A 215 20.23 -12.93 19.39
N SER A 216 19.13 -12.30 19.76
CA SER A 216 19.08 -11.37 20.88
C SER A 216 19.35 -12.09 22.21
N ILE A 217 18.79 -13.28 22.43
CA ILE A 217 19.09 -14.11 23.60
C ILE A 217 20.57 -14.54 23.61
N ALA A 218 21.13 -14.95 22.48
CA ALA A 218 22.52 -15.37 22.39
C ALA A 218 23.50 -14.23 22.73
N ILE A 219 23.16 -12.98 22.38
CA ILE A 219 23.98 -11.80 22.71
C ILE A 219 23.76 -11.35 24.16
N MET A 220 22.51 -11.31 24.62
CA MET A 220 22.18 -10.72 25.92
C MET A 220 22.35 -11.66 27.10
N ALA A 221 22.17 -12.98 26.90
CA ALA A 221 22.33 -13.95 27.99
C ALA A 221 23.76 -13.95 28.57
N PRO A 222 24.85 -13.85 27.79
CA PRO A 222 26.19 -13.69 28.36
C PRO A 222 26.42 -12.32 29.03
N LEU A 223 25.82 -11.25 28.51
CA LEU A 223 26.01 -9.89 29.04
C LEU A 223 25.28 -9.66 30.37
N ILE A 224 24.13 -10.32 30.56
CA ILE A 224 23.18 -10.02 31.63
C ILE A 224 22.86 -11.24 32.49
N GLY A 225 22.97 -12.45 31.96
CA GLY A 225 22.53 -13.70 32.61
C GLY A 225 23.29 -14.09 33.87
N GLY A 226 24.38 -13.41 34.23
CA GLY A 226 25.05 -13.53 35.53
C GLY A 226 24.60 -12.51 36.57
N ARG A 227 23.63 -11.64 36.26
CA ARG A 227 23.07 -10.64 37.18
C ARG A 227 21.68 -11.09 37.63
N ASP A 228 21.57 -11.47 38.90
CA ASP A 228 20.32 -11.95 39.48
C ASP A 228 19.29 -10.84 39.69
N ASN A 229 19.73 -9.58 39.68
CA ASN A 229 18.86 -8.43 39.89
C ASN A 229 19.35 -7.20 39.12
N LEU A 230 18.46 -6.61 38.32
CA LEU A 230 18.74 -5.42 37.49
C LEU A 230 18.08 -4.14 38.01
N ILE A 231 17.50 -4.16 39.21
CA ILE A 231 16.90 -2.99 39.85
C ILE A 231 17.91 -1.84 39.95
N ASN A 232 17.43 -0.60 39.83
CA ASN A 232 18.21 0.64 39.92
C ASN A 232 19.33 0.77 38.86
N THR A 233 19.31 -0.05 37.82
CA THR A 233 20.19 0.09 36.67
C THR A 233 19.40 0.56 35.46
N TRP A 234 20.04 1.31 34.56
CA TRP A 234 19.43 1.75 33.29
C TRP A 234 19.40 0.64 32.22
N TRP A 235 19.86 -0.57 32.56
CA TRP A 235 19.98 -1.68 31.62
C TRP A 235 18.64 -2.10 31.02
N PRO A 236 17.55 -2.29 31.79
CA PRO A 236 16.26 -2.66 31.23
C PRO A 236 15.73 -1.63 30.21
N GLU A 237 15.85 -0.34 30.53
CA GLU A 237 15.38 0.74 29.67
C GLU A 237 16.23 0.89 28.41
N GLY A 238 17.55 0.96 28.59
CA GLY A 238 18.50 1.07 27.48
C GLY A 238 18.39 -0.12 26.53
N LEU A 239 18.31 -1.34 27.07
CA LEU A 239 18.17 -2.55 26.27
C LEU A 239 16.87 -2.55 25.48
N LYS A 240 15.74 -2.26 26.12
CA LYS A 240 14.44 -2.25 25.44
C LYS A 240 14.38 -1.16 24.36
N GLY A 241 14.99 0.01 24.61
CA GLY A 241 15.11 1.07 23.62
C GLY A 241 15.96 0.68 22.40
N VAL A 242 17.16 0.14 22.62
CA VAL A 242 18.04 -0.33 21.54
C VAL A 242 17.40 -1.49 20.78
N PHE A 243 16.76 -2.42 21.49
CA PHE A 243 16.06 -3.55 20.89
C PHE A 243 14.92 -3.07 19.98
N GLY A 244 14.07 -2.16 20.46
CA GLY A 244 12.99 -1.58 19.66
C GLY A 244 13.50 -0.86 18.40
N PHE A 245 14.60 -0.11 18.53
CA PHE A 245 15.29 0.54 17.40
C PHE A 245 15.75 -0.47 16.36
N VAL A 246 16.57 -1.45 16.77
CA VAL A 246 17.14 -2.46 15.86
C VAL A 246 16.03 -3.28 15.21
N LEU A 247 15.03 -3.71 15.98
CA LEU A 247 13.89 -4.46 15.48
C LEU A 247 13.18 -3.71 14.35
N ASN A 248 12.88 -2.42 14.55
CA ASN A 248 12.21 -1.62 13.51
C ASN A 248 13.12 -1.33 12.30
N MET A 249 14.43 -1.21 12.53
CA MET A 249 15.41 -0.98 11.47
C MET A 249 15.48 -2.16 10.49
N PHE A 250 15.28 -3.39 10.96
CA PHE A 250 15.16 -4.56 10.10
C PHE A 250 13.76 -4.74 9.54
N GLN A 251 12.74 -4.53 10.37
CA GLN A 251 11.37 -4.87 9.99
C GLN A 251 10.76 -3.88 9.01
N ALA A 252 10.97 -2.57 9.18
CA ALA A 252 10.37 -1.56 8.31
C ALA A 252 10.80 -1.72 6.83
N PRO A 253 12.08 -1.97 6.48
CA PRO A 253 12.48 -2.27 5.12
C PRO A 253 11.83 -3.53 4.55
N ILE A 254 11.80 -4.63 5.33
CA ILE A 254 11.21 -5.90 4.90
C ILE A 254 9.74 -5.71 4.53
N VAL A 255 8.98 -5.07 5.42
CA VAL A 255 7.56 -4.77 5.18
C VAL A 255 7.42 -3.83 3.98
N SER A 256 8.26 -2.80 3.87
CA SER A 256 8.14 -1.82 2.79
C SER A 256 8.32 -2.45 1.42
N VAL A 257 9.37 -3.25 1.28
CA VAL A 257 9.70 -4.00 0.08
C VAL A 257 8.58 -4.99 -0.28
N TYR A 258 8.03 -5.69 0.72
CA TYR A 258 6.91 -6.60 0.54
C TYR A 258 5.64 -5.88 0.05
N THR A 259 5.23 -4.80 0.73
CA THR A 259 4.04 -4.01 0.39
C THR A 259 4.15 -3.46 -1.04
N VAL A 260 5.31 -2.91 -1.41
CA VAL A 260 5.52 -2.33 -2.74
C VAL A 260 5.52 -3.39 -3.83
N SER A 261 6.11 -4.56 -3.57
CA SER A 261 6.06 -5.71 -4.50
C SER A 261 4.62 -6.14 -4.75
N MET A 262 3.80 -6.22 -3.70
CA MET A 262 2.37 -6.55 -3.83
C MET A 262 1.57 -5.49 -4.59
N LEU A 263 1.80 -4.20 -4.31
CA LEU A 263 1.13 -3.10 -5.01
C LEU A 263 1.46 -3.08 -6.50
N SER A 264 2.72 -3.33 -6.84
CA SER A 264 3.20 -3.46 -8.24
C SER A 264 2.48 -4.61 -8.97
N ASN A 265 2.39 -5.79 -8.35
CA ASN A 265 1.73 -6.96 -8.94
C ASN A 265 0.24 -6.72 -9.22
N LYS A 266 -0.50 -6.13 -8.26
CA LYS A 266 -1.94 -5.84 -8.46
C LYS A 266 -2.20 -4.85 -9.58
N GLN A 267 -1.32 -3.89 -9.78
CA GLN A 267 -1.42 -2.96 -10.92
C GLN A 267 -1.21 -3.67 -12.25
N VAL A 268 -0.25 -4.60 -12.32
CA VAL A 268 -0.04 -5.43 -13.51
C VAL A 268 -1.28 -6.28 -13.80
N ASP A 269 -1.86 -6.94 -12.80
CA ASP A 269 -3.01 -7.81 -13.00
C ASP A 269 -4.28 -7.03 -13.38
N LYS A 270 -4.51 -5.87 -12.76
CA LYS A 270 -5.61 -4.96 -13.14
C LYS A 270 -5.46 -4.46 -14.58
N ARG A 271 -4.23 -4.18 -15.03
CA ARG A 271 -3.97 -3.80 -16.42
C ARG A 271 -4.22 -4.95 -17.39
N ARG A 272 -3.83 -6.17 -17.03
CA ARG A 272 -4.09 -7.38 -17.84
C ARG A 272 -5.59 -7.65 -17.99
N SER A 273 -6.37 -7.51 -16.91
CA SER A 273 -7.82 -7.70 -16.98
C SER A 273 -8.52 -6.64 -17.83
N PHE A 274 -8.09 -5.37 -17.74
CA PHE A 274 -8.57 -4.34 -18.65
C PHE A 274 -8.25 -4.68 -20.11
N ILE A 275 -7.00 -5.04 -20.42
CA ILE A 275 -6.61 -5.40 -21.79
C ILE A 275 -7.43 -6.58 -22.30
N SER A 276 -7.65 -7.61 -21.48
CA SER A 276 -8.47 -8.76 -21.84
C SER A 276 -9.93 -8.38 -22.09
N SER A 277 -10.51 -7.51 -21.26
CA SER A 277 -11.89 -7.03 -21.42
C SER A 277 -12.05 -6.14 -22.66
N TYR A 278 -11.06 -5.30 -22.98
CA TYR A 278 -11.05 -4.51 -24.22
C TYR A 278 -10.90 -5.39 -25.46
N ALA A 279 -10.03 -6.41 -25.41
CA ALA A 279 -9.83 -7.35 -26.51
C ALA A 279 -11.08 -8.20 -26.80
N SER A 280 -11.87 -8.55 -25.78
CA SER A 280 -13.11 -9.31 -25.96
C SER A 280 -14.30 -8.47 -26.40
N SER A 281 -14.24 -7.13 -26.26
CA SER A 281 -15.35 -6.22 -26.59
C SER A 281 -15.18 -5.46 -27.90
N THR A 282 -14.04 -5.62 -28.59
CA THR A 282 -13.93 -5.23 -30.00
C THR A 282 -14.73 -6.22 -30.85
N PRO A 283 -15.83 -5.80 -31.51
CA PRO A 283 -16.56 -6.68 -32.40
C PRO A 283 -15.59 -7.17 -33.47
N ILE A 284 -15.45 -8.49 -33.60
CA ILE A 284 -14.81 -9.09 -34.75
C ILE A 284 -15.70 -8.72 -35.92
N VAL A 285 -15.34 -7.65 -36.62
CA VAL A 285 -15.92 -7.35 -37.93
C VAL A 285 -15.41 -8.48 -38.82
N SER A 286 -16.14 -9.58 -38.84
CA SER A 286 -15.99 -10.59 -39.87
C SER A 286 -16.26 -9.87 -41.17
N SER A 287 -15.19 -9.50 -41.89
CA SER A 287 -15.34 -9.15 -43.28
C SER A 287 -15.74 -10.44 -43.99
N ASP A 288 -17.04 -10.74 -43.98
CA ASP A 288 -17.62 -11.61 -44.98
C ASP A 288 -17.37 -10.89 -46.30
N LYS A 289 -16.24 -11.25 -46.91
CA LYS A 289 -15.95 -10.96 -48.30
C LYS A 289 -17.00 -11.72 -49.08
N ASP A 290 -18.06 -11.01 -49.41
CA ASP A 290 -19.07 -11.33 -50.39
C ASP A 290 -18.40 -11.45 -51.77
N ASN A 291 -17.62 -12.51 -51.95
CA ASN A 291 -16.94 -12.88 -53.18
C ASN A 291 -17.66 -14.08 -53.77
N SER A 292 -18.74 -13.85 -54.51
CA SER A 292 -19.08 -14.63 -55.73
C SER A 292 -20.41 -14.19 -56.36
N LYS A 293 -20.48 -12.94 -56.82
CA LYS A 293 -21.28 -12.58 -58.00
C LYS A 293 -20.34 -12.18 -59.14
N GLU A 294 -19.54 -13.12 -59.63
CA GLU A 294 -18.82 -12.92 -60.89
C GLU A 294 -18.50 -14.27 -61.57
N LYS A 295 -19.53 -14.90 -62.13
CA LYS A 295 -19.41 -15.72 -63.35
C LYS A 295 -20.68 -15.51 -64.19
N ARG A 296 -20.61 -14.52 -65.07
CA ARG A 296 -21.37 -14.49 -66.33
C ARG A 296 -20.60 -15.27 -67.38
#